data_AF-A0A8K0T553-F1
#
_entry.id   AF-A0A8K0T553-F1
#
_cell.length_a   1.000
_cell.length_b   1.000
_cell.length_c   1.000
_cell.angle_alpha   90.00
_cell.angle_beta   90.00
_cell.angle_gamma   90.00
#
_symmetry.space_group_name_H-M   'P 1'
#
loop_
_entity.id
_entity.type
_entity.pdbx_description
1 polymer ?
#
loop_
_entity_poly.entity_id
_entity_poly.type
_entity_poly.pdbx_seq_one_letter_code
_entity_poly.pdbx_strand_id
1 'polypeptide(L)'
;MMFFPISCWFATSSRASLFPFTLTQVSSSEAIMRLTSVLASFAAVAVGVNGAAIAEVSPVEAASFVERDSGVNEPGVTLVERQLPTFNEWTCGRPTGGGGHQALRNVHAGFNRVFGNPRLTMARGQCYVTSCGGHFFAVCNTSGVTRTEHSNHRNLAKDSNPGPGGSCRYLVWDETYIHYYFGAGSGVFGGNVDRRNC
;
A
#
# COMPACT_ATOMS: atom_id res chain seq x y z
N MET A 1 4.52 -27.82 68.57
CA MET A 1 5.95 -28.18 68.39
C MET A 1 6.10 -28.57 66.92
N MET A 2 6.95 -28.01 66.05
CA MET A 2 8.04 -27.03 66.15
C MET A 2 8.27 -26.43 64.74
N PHE A 3 8.47 -25.11 64.70
CA PHE A 3 9.45 -24.32 63.94
C PHE A 3 9.64 -24.39 62.40
N PHE A 4 9.52 -23.20 61.78
CA PHE A 4 10.25 -22.72 60.59
C PHE A 4 11.77 -22.64 60.84
N PRO A 5 12.60 -22.57 59.77
CA PRO A 5 13.17 -21.26 59.45
C PRO A 5 13.26 -20.91 57.96
N ILE A 6 13.30 -19.60 57.76
CA ILE A 6 13.62 -18.81 56.57
C ILE A 6 15.11 -18.99 56.22
N SER A 7 15.44 -18.96 54.92
CA SER A 7 16.80 -18.61 54.47
C SER A 7 16.71 -17.85 53.15
N CYS A 8 16.86 -16.53 53.24
CA CYS A 8 17.24 -15.65 52.14
C CYS A 8 18.74 -15.84 51.88
N TRP A 9 19.15 -16.03 50.63
CA TRP A 9 20.50 -15.70 50.17
C TRP A 9 20.42 -14.89 48.88
N PHE A 10 20.92 -13.64 48.96
CA PHE A 10 21.29 -12.82 47.82
C PHE A 10 22.58 -13.40 47.22
N ALA A 11 22.60 -13.60 45.90
CA ALA A 11 23.84 -13.65 45.14
C ALA A 11 23.64 -12.89 43.83
N THR A 12 24.10 -11.65 43.82
CA THR A 12 24.44 -10.85 42.64
C THR A 12 25.55 -11.57 41.86
N SER A 13 25.36 -11.79 40.56
CA SER A 13 26.49 -11.79 39.62
C SER A 13 26.02 -11.67 38.18
N SER A 14 26.42 -10.55 37.59
CA SER A 14 26.29 -10.17 36.20
C SER A 14 26.97 -11.19 35.27
N ARG A 15 26.32 -11.49 34.14
CA ARG A 15 27.02 -11.88 32.90
C ARG A 15 26.14 -11.51 31.70
N ALA A 16 26.21 -10.25 31.31
CA ALA A 16 25.86 -9.82 29.97
C ALA A 16 26.87 -10.44 29.00
N SER A 17 26.42 -11.40 28.21
CA SER A 17 27.19 -11.98 27.11
C SER A 17 27.33 -10.94 25.99
N LEU A 18 28.48 -10.26 25.95
CA LEU A 18 28.88 -9.40 24.84
C LEU A 18 29.27 -10.29 23.66
N PHE A 19 28.40 -10.35 22.64
CA PHE A 19 28.76 -10.87 21.33
C PHE A 19 29.71 -9.86 20.66
N PRO A 20 30.90 -10.27 20.19
CA PRO A 20 31.74 -9.40 19.38
C PRO A 20 31.13 -9.26 17.98
N PHE A 21 30.58 -8.10 17.67
CA PHE A 21 30.24 -7.74 16.28
C PHE A 21 31.51 -7.26 15.58
N THR A 22 31.98 -8.05 14.62
CA THR A 22 33.03 -7.66 13.68
C THR A 22 32.37 -6.87 12.53
N LEU A 23 32.70 -5.59 12.39
CA LEU A 23 32.26 -4.79 11.24
C LEU A 23 33.17 -5.10 10.04
N THR A 24 32.66 -5.89 9.09
CA THR A 24 33.27 -6.03 7.77
C THR A 24 32.89 -4.83 6.90
N GLN A 25 33.89 -4.16 6.30
CA GLN A 25 33.63 -3.14 5.29
C GLN A 25 32.91 -3.74 4.08
N VAL A 26 31.78 -3.14 3.70
CA VAL A 26 31.01 -3.49 2.51
C VAL A 26 31.53 -2.64 1.34
N SER A 27 31.89 -3.32 0.25
CA SER A 27 32.30 -2.75 -1.03
C SER A 27 31.22 -1.81 -1.60
N SER A 28 31.66 -0.70 -2.21
CA SER A 28 30.87 0.49 -2.57
C SER A 28 29.68 0.31 -3.53
N SER A 29 29.33 -0.91 -3.94
CA SER A 29 28.16 -1.17 -4.81
C SER A 29 26.94 -1.72 -4.05
N GLU A 30 27.05 -2.11 -2.78
CA GLU A 30 25.91 -2.62 -1.98
C GLU A 30 25.34 -1.62 -0.96
N ALA A 31 25.94 -0.44 -0.80
CA ALA A 31 25.53 0.55 0.20
C ALA A 31 24.30 1.40 -0.17
N ILE A 32 23.89 1.42 -1.45
CA ILE A 32 22.83 2.33 -1.93
C ILE A 32 21.41 1.80 -1.65
N MET A 33 21.22 0.50 -1.39
CA MET A 33 19.88 -0.06 -1.14
C MET A 33 19.47 -0.18 0.35
N ARG A 34 20.32 0.19 1.31
CA ARG A 34 19.98 0.07 2.74
C ARG A 34 19.71 1.40 3.47
N LEU A 35 19.81 2.55 2.80
CA LEU A 35 19.65 3.85 3.46
C LEU A 35 18.24 4.46 3.46
N THR A 36 17.25 3.87 2.78
CA THR A 36 15.87 4.39 2.81
C THR A 36 14.99 3.75 3.89
N SER A 37 15.49 2.72 4.61
CA SER A 37 14.68 1.98 5.60
C SER A 37 14.74 2.52 7.05
N VAL A 38 15.61 3.49 7.36
CA VAL A 38 15.82 3.95 8.75
C VAL A 38 15.12 5.29 9.07
N LEU A 39 14.55 5.99 8.08
CA LEU A 39 13.93 7.31 8.30
C LEU A 39 12.42 7.30 8.58
N ALA A 40 11.75 6.15 8.59
CA ALA A 40 10.30 6.07 8.81
C ALA A 40 9.87 5.71 10.25
N SER A 41 10.79 5.75 11.22
CA SER A 41 10.52 5.24 12.58
C SER A 41 10.72 6.28 13.69
N PHE A 42 10.31 7.54 13.51
CA PHE A 42 10.14 8.47 14.63
C PHE A 42 8.98 9.44 14.38
N ALA A 43 7.75 8.95 14.48
CA ALA A 43 6.57 9.81 14.56
C ALA A 43 5.54 9.19 15.52
N ALA A 44 5.77 9.38 16.83
CA ALA A 44 4.73 9.58 17.85
C ALA A 44 5.36 9.37 19.24
N VAL A 45 5.45 10.42 20.05
CA VAL A 45 4.81 10.53 21.37
C VAL A 45 4.90 12.01 21.78
N ALA A 46 3.75 12.67 21.91
CA ALA A 46 3.62 13.95 22.60
C ALA A 46 2.45 13.83 23.59
N VAL A 47 2.73 13.86 24.90
CA VAL A 47 1.74 14.14 25.95
C VAL A 47 2.40 14.86 27.11
N GLY A 48 1.98 16.12 27.35
CA GLY A 48 2.01 16.89 28.61
C GLY A 48 3.38 17.21 29.23
N VAL A 49 3.71 18.40 29.72
CA VAL A 49 2.89 19.42 30.38
C VAL A 49 3.68 20.74 30.42
N ASN A 50 2.97 21.86 30.30
CA ASN A 50 3.30 23.23 30.72
C ASN A 50 4.47 23.99 30.09
N GLY A 51 4.10 24.94 29.21
CA GLY A 51 4.70 26.28 29.22
C GLY A 51 5.73 26.58 28.14
N ALA A 52 5.55 27.75 27.53
CA ALA A 52 6.45 28.47 26.62
C ALA A 52 6.39 28.08 25.13
N ALA A 53 6.19 29.11 24.31
CA ALA A 53 5.99 29.09 22.88
C ALA A 53 7.18 28.49 22.10
N ILE A 54 6.89 27.76 21.02
CA ILE A 54 7.83 27.54 19.93
C ILE A 54 7.14 27.71 18.58
N ALA A 55 7.84 28.45 17.73
CA ALA A 55 7.41 28.97 16.46
C ALA A 55 7.08 27.88 15.43
N GLU A 56 6.19 28.23 14.52
CA GLU A 56 5.92 27.51 13.28
C GLU A 56 7.22 27.33 12.48
N VAL A 57 7.55 26.08 12.14
CA VAL A 57 8.56 25.78 11.13
C VAL A 57 7.82 25.27 9.90
N SER A 58 7.71 26.13 8.90
CA SER A 58 7.20 25.78 7.58
C SER A 58 8.00 24.62 6.96
N PRO A 59 7.36 23.73 6.19
CA PRO A 59 8.06 22.64 5.51
C PRO A 59 9.01 23.18 4.43
N VAL A 60 10.27 22.77 4.52
CA VAL A 60 11.31 22.94 3.50
C VAL A 60 10.84 22.31 2.20
N GLU A 61 10.78 23.11 1.13
CA GLU A 61 10.67 22.65 -0.24
C GLU A 61 11.78 21.63 -0.51
N ALA A 62 11.38 20.39 -0.79
CA ALA A 62 12.30 19.36 -1.24
C ALA A 62 12.84 19.77 -2.62
N ALA A 63 14.09 20.24 -2.64
CA ALA A 63 14.83 20.49 -3.86
C ALA A 63 14.90 19.20 -4.70
N SER A 64 14.30 19.24 -5.89
CA SER A 64 14.48 18.21 -6.91
C SER A 64 15.93 18.21 -7.38
N PHE A 65 16.60 17.06 -7.23
CA PHE A 65 17.93 16.81 -7.75
C PHE A 65 17.88 16.75 -9.28
N VAL A 66 18.35 17.80 -9.95
CA VAL A 66 18.51 17.85 -11.41
C VAL A 66 19.93 17.42 -11.74
N GLU A 67 20.07 16.19 -12.23
CA GLU A 67 21.32 15.76 -12.87
C GLU A 67 21.41 16.44 -14.24
N ARG A 68 22.24 17.50 -14.32
CA ARG A 68 22.62 18.13 -15.60
C ARG A 68 23.62 17.22 -16.29
N ASP A 69 23.16 16.36 -17.20
CA ASP A 69 24.05 15.79 -18.20
C ASP A 69 24.21 16.77 -19.37
N SER A 70 25.46 16.99 -19.76
CA SER A 70 25.86 18.04 -20.69
C SER A 70 25.89 17.50 -22.12
N GLY A 71 24.92 17.94 -22.93
CA GLY A 71 25.10 18.26 -24.35
C GLY A 71 25.37 17.12 -25.34
N VAL A 72 24.33 16.75 -26.09
CA VAL A 72 24.42 16.44 -27.53
C VAL A 72 23.21 17.07 -28.23
N ASN A 73 23.46 17.96 -29.19
CA ASN A 73 22.43 18.52 -30.07
C ASN A 73 21.99 17.44 -31.06
N GLU A 74 20.81 16.84 -30.85
CA GLU A 74 20.11 16.01 -31.85
C GLU A 74 18.68 16.56 -32.03
N PRO A 75 18.19 16.70 -33.28
CA PRO A 75 16.90 17.32 -33.56
C PRO A 75 15.75 16.37 -33.23
N GLY A 76 14.84 16.83 -32.36
CA GLY A 76 13.42 16.50 -32.42
C GLY A 76 13.00 15.08 -32.05
N VAL A 77 13.47 14.54 -30.93
CA VAL A 77 12.77 13.41 -30.28
C VAL A 77 11.94 13.97 -29.14
N THR A 78 10.63 14.08 -29.34
CA THR A 78 9.70 14.30 -28.22
C THR A 78 9.74 13.04 -27.36
N LEU A 79 10.43 13.12 -26.23
CA LEU A 79 10.34 12.10 -25.20
C LEU A 79 8.89 12.09 -24.71
N VAL A 80 8.08 11.17 -25.22
CA VAL A 80 6.81 10.82 -24.59
C VAL A 80 7.20 10.23 -23.23
N GLU A 81 7.17 11.06 -22.21
CA GLU A 81 7.39 10.64 -20.84
C GLU A 81 6.42 9.50 -20.54
N ARG A 82 6.94 8.27 -20.43
CA ARG A 82 6.12 7.12 -20.07
C ARG A 82 5.70 7.31 -18.62
N GLN A 83 4.49 7.81 -18.41
CA GLN A 83 3.85 7.81 -17.11
C GLN A 83 3.79 6.37 -16.59
N LEU A 84 4.62 6.05 -15.59
CA LEU A 84 4.53 4.77 -14.89
C LEU A 84 3.16 4.64 -14.21
N PRO A 85 2.59 3.43 -14.10
CA PRO A 85 1.36 3.24 -13.36
C PRO A 85 1.54 3.72 -11.92
N THR A 86 0.57 4.45 -11.39
CA THR A 86 0.56 4.78 -9.96
C THR A 86 0.16 3.54 -9.18
N PHE A 87 0.99 3.17 -8.20
CA PHE A 87 0.74 2.05 -7.31
C PHE A 87 0.13 2.52 -6.01
N ASN A 88 -0.72 1.69 -5.42
CA ASN A 88 -1.46 1.96 -4.19
C ASN A 88 -2.33 3.23 -4.25
N GLU A 89 -2.67 3.67 -5.45
CA GLU A 89 -3.50 4.82 -5.73
C GLU A 89 -4.52 4.47 -6.81
N TRP A 90 -5.67 5.13 -6.76
CA TRP A 90 -6.70 5.01 -7.77
C TRP A 90 -6.39 5.87 -8.98
N THR A 91 -6.28 5.24 -10.15
CA THR A 91 -6.28 5.95 -11.44
C THR A 91 -7.68 5.94 -12.02
N CYS A 92 -8.31 7.11 -12.18
CA CYS A 92 -9.68 7.23 -12.68
C CYS A 92 -9.73 7.76 -14.11
N GLY A 93 -10.44 7.05 -15.00
CA GLY A 93 -10.66 7.50 -16.38
C GLY A 93 -11.79 8.53 -16.52
N ARG A 94 -12.63 8.69 -15.50
CA ARG A 94 -13.66 9.74 -15.41
C ARG A 94 -13.40 10.58 -14.16
N PRO A 95 -13.35 11.92 -14.26
CA PRO A 95 -13.03 12.78 -13.12
C PRO A 95 -14.13 12.81 -12.06
N THR A 96 -15.38 12.51 -12.42
CA THR A 96 -16.55 12.55 -11.52
C THR A 96 -17.48 11.35 -11.70
N GLY A 97 -18.44 11.21 -10.79
CA GLY A 97 -19.53 10.24 -10.88
C GLY A 97 -19.30 8.91 -10.15
N GLY A 98 -18.23 8.77 -9.35
CA GLY A 98 -17.93 7.53 -8.63
C GLY A 98 -18.57 7.35 -7.26
N GLY A 99 -19.26 8.36 -6.74
CA GLY A 99 -19.86 8.29 -5.39
C GLY A 99 -18.86 8.33 -4.22
N GLY A 100 -17.55 8.41 -4.50
CA GLY A 100 -16.52 8.61 -3.48
C GLY A 100 -16.17 7.38 -2.65
N HIS A 101 -15.34 7.61 -1.63
CA HIS A 101 -14.84 6.58 -0.72
C HIS A 101 -15.97 5.82 -0.01
N GLN A 102 -17.06 6.50 0.38
CA GLN A 102 -18.17 5.82 1.06
C GLN A 102 -18.88 4.82 0.14
N ALA A 103 -19.11 5.20 -1.12
CA ALA A 103 -19.68 4.28 -2.10
C ALA A 103 -18.79 3.06 -2.31
N LEU A 104 -17.46 3.26 -2.41
CA LEU A 104 -16.47 2.17 -2.48
C LEU A 104 -16.58 1.21 -1.29
N ARG A 105 -16.60 1.72 -0.05
CA ARG A 105 -16.72 0.89 1.15
C ARG A 105 -18.02 0.08 1.15
N ASN A 106 -19.13 0.68 0.73
CA ASN A 106 -20.43 0.02 0.67
C ASN A 106 -20.42 -1.13 -0.35
N VAL A 107 -19.96 -0.88 -1.58
CA VAL A 107 -19.94 -1.92 -2.63
C VAL A 107 -18.89 -3.00 -2.32
N HIS A 108 -17.78 -2.65 -1.68
CA HIS A 108 -16.79 -3.62 -1.20
C HIS A 108 -17.38 -4.55 -0.12
N ALA A 109 -18.15 -4.01 0.82
CA ALA A 109 -18.86 -4.83 1.81
C ALA A 109 -19.85 -5.79 1.12
N GLY A 110 -20.57 -5.32 0.10
CA GLY A 110 -21.41 -6.16 -0.75
C GLY A 110 -20.61 -7.27 -1.43
N PHE A 111 -19.45 -6.94 -1.99
CA PHE A 111 -18.57 -7.89 -2.67
C PHE A 111 -18.13 -9.01 -1.73
N ASN A 112 -17.70 -8.67 -0.51
CA ASN A 112 -17.29 -9.66 0.49
C ASN A 112 -18.47 -10.53 0.95
N ARG A 113 -19.70 -10.03 0.91
CA ARG A 113 -20.89 -10.84 1.22
C ARG A 113 -21.15 -11.91 0.17
N VAL A 114 -20.96 -11.60 -1.12
CA VAL A 114 -21.29 -12.52 -2.22
C VAL A 114 -20.14 -13.45 -2.64
N PHE A 115 -18.90 -12.99 -2.51
CA PHE A 115 -17.71 -13.76 -2.90
C PHE A 115 -16.90 -14.24 -1.69
N GLY A 116 -17.24 -13.81 -0.48
CA GLY A 116 -16.56 -14.19 0.74
C GLY A 116 -15.24 -13.46 0.97
N ASN A 117 -14.38 -14.09 1.78
CA ASN A 117 -13.13 -13.51 2.25
C ASN A 117 -12.11 -13.29 1.12
N PRO A 118 -11.15 -12.37 1.31
CA PRO A 118 -10.01 -12.19 0.41
C PRO A 118 -9.25 -13.51 0.19
N ARG A 119 -8.62 -13.66 -0.99
CA ARG A 119 -7.98 -14.88 -1.55
C ARG A 119 -8.84 -15.64 -2.54
N LEU A 120 -9.50 -14.92 -3.43
CA LEU A 120 -10.16 -15.55 -4.58
C LEU A 120 -9.10 -16.13 -5.52
N THR A 121 -9.23 -17.42 -5.84
CA THR A 121 -8.48 -18.05 -6.93
C THR A 121 -9.21 -17.77 -8.24
N MET A 122 -8.58 -17.00 -9.10
CA MET A 122 -9.09 -16.52 -10.38
C MET A 122 -8.38 -17.22 -11.52
N ALA A 123 -9.12 -17.81 -12.45
CA ALA A 123 -8.57 -18.28 -13.71
C ALA A 123 -7.97 -17.11 -14.52
N ARG A 124 -7.23 -17.43 -15.59
CA ARG A 124 -6.68 -16.40 -16.51
C ARG A 124 -7.79 -15.50 -17.04
N GLY A 125 -7.59 -14.18 -17.00
CA GLY A 125 -8.57 -13.22 -17.49
C GLY A 125 -9.93 -13.23 -16.76
N GLN A 126 -10.01 -13.85 -15.58
CA GLN A 126 -11.25 -13.91 -14.80
C GLN A 126 -11.45 -12.63 -13.99
N CYS A 127 -12.67 -12.09 -14.05
CA CYS A 127 -13.14 -11.01 -13.20
C CYS A 127 -14.28 -11.50 -12.30
N TYR A 128 -14.22 -11.12 -11.02
CA TYR A 128 -15.35 -11.16 -10.12
C TYR A 128 -15.87 -9.74 -9.96
N VAL A 129 -17.16 -9.54 -10.16
CA VAL A 129 -17.79 -8.21 -10.15
C VAL A 129 -19.00 -8.25 -9.24
N THR A 130 -19.11 -7.29 -8.33
CA THR A 130 -20.37 -7.01 -7.67
C THR A 130 -20.93 -5.66 -8.06
N SER A 131 -22.26 -5.56 -8.12
CA SER A 131 -22.97 -4.30 -8.36
C SER A 131 -23.96 -4.04 -7.23
N CYS A 132 -23.90 -2.84 -6.65
CA CYS A 132 -24.65 -2.40 -5.48
C CYS A 132 -25.01 -0.92 -5.60
N GLY A 133 -26.29 -0.57 -5.47
CA GLY A 133 -26.72 0.85 -5.37
C GLY A 133 -26.17 1.72 -6.51
N GLY A 134 -26.18 1.20 -7.74
CA GLY A 134 -25.67 1.92 -8.92
C GLY A 134 -24.15 2.01 -9.04
N HIS A 135 -23.39 1.31 -8.20
CA HIS A 135 -21.93 1.26 -8.24
C HIS A 135 -21.45 -0.18 -8.40
N PHE A 136 -20.24 -0.37 -8.89
CA PHE A 136 -19.61 -1.70 -8.99
C PHE A 136 -18.26 -1.73 -8.29
N PHE A 137 -17.88 -2.92 -7.83
CA PHE A 137 -16.53 -3.24 -7.42
C PHE A 137 -16.12 -4.56 -8.07
N ALA A 138 -14.89 -4.62 -8.58
CA ALA A 138 -14.39 -5.82 -9.23
C ALA A 138 -12.96 -6.13 -8.85
N VAL A 139 -12.65 -7.42 -8.86
CA VAL A 139 -11.30 -7.96 -8.76
C VAL A 139 -11.05 -8.81 -10.00
N CYS A 140 -10.02 -8.49 -10.77
CA CYS A 140 -9.70 -9.17 -12.03
C CYS A 140 -8.28 -9.68 -12.03
N ASN A 141 -8.10 -10.91 -12.51
CA ASN A 141 -6.79 -11.45 -12.86
C ASN A 141 -6.51 -11.18 -14.35
N THR A 142 -5.60 -10.25 -14.63
CA THR A 142 -5.17 -9.88 -15.98
C THR A 142 -4.00 -10.74 -16.49
N SER A 143 -3.48 -11.67 -15.69
CA SER A 143 -2.42 -12.58 -16.15
C SER A 143 -2.94 -13.67 -17.08
N GLY A 144 -2.01 -14.26 -17.84
CA GLY A 144 -2.27 -15.43 -18.68
C GLY A 144 -2.44 -16.75 -17.92
N VAL A 145 -2.31 -16.74 -16.58
CA VAL A 145 -2.34 -17.94 -15.72
C VAL A 145 -3.34 -17.77 -14.58
N THR A 146 -3.67 -18.85 -13.87
CA THR A 146 -4.46 -18.76 -12.64
C THR A 146 -3.67 -18.05 -11.55
N ARG A 147 -4.31 -17.13 -10.84
CA ARG A 147 -3.73 -16.37 -9.73
C ARG A 147 -4.67 -16.39 -8.54
N THR A 148 -4.09 -16.36 -7.35
CA THR A 148 -4.84 -16.18 -6.12
C THR A 148 -4.60 -14.76 -5.63
N GLU A 149 -5.68 -14.05 -5.35
CA GLU A 149 -5.61 -12.72 -4.74
C GLU A 149 -4.81 -12.78 -3.43
N HIS A 150 -3.89 -11.84 -3.27
CA HIS A 150 -3.09 -11.73 -2.05
C HIS A 150 -3.96 -11.29 -0.86
N SER A 151 -3.61 -11.79 0.33
CA SER A 151 -4.29 -11.36 1.55
C SER A 151 -4.14 -9.85 1.75
N ASN A 152 -5.21 -9.20 2.21
CA ASN A 152 -5.29 -7.77 2.53
C ASN A 152 -5.28 -6.78 1.35
N HIS A 153 -4.92 -7.17 0.12
CA HIS A 153 -4.85 -6.23 -1.01
C HIS A 153 -6.21 -5.57 -1.31
N ARG A 154 -7.29 -6.33 -1.21
CA ARG A 154 -8.66 -5.80 -1.34
C ARG A 154 -8.98 -4.71 -0.32
N ASN A 155 -8.51 -4.87 0.92
CA ASN A 155 -8.72 -3.87 1.97
C ASN A 155 -7.90 -2.62 1.70
N LEU A 156 -6.66 -2.75 1.22
CA LEU A 156 -5.84 -1.61 0.79
C LEU A 156 -6.58 -0.79 -0.28
N ALA A 157 -7.10 -1.46 -1.32
CA ALA A 157 -7.90 -0.80 -2.36
C ALA A 157 -9.12 -0.08 -1.77
N LYS A 158 -9.87 -0.73 -0.88
CA LYS A 158 -11.05 -0.17 -0.20
C LYS A 158 -10.71 1.05 0.68
N ASP A 159 -9.56 1.04 1.34
CA ASP A 159 -9.14 2.07 2.29
C ASP A 159 -8.43 3.27 1.60
N SER A 160 -7.99 3.10 0.35
CA SER A 160 -7.55 4.20 -0.51
C SER A 160 -8.75 4.94 -1.12
N ASN A 161 -8.79 6.27 -1.01
CA ASN A 161 -9.88 7.09 -1.53
C ASN A 161 -9.79 7.26 -3.06
N PRO A 162 -10.79 6.83 -3.86
CA PRO A 162 -10.81 7.06 -5.31
C PRO A 162 -11.16 8.50 -5.70
N GLY A 163 -11.43 9.38 -4.73
CA GLY A 163 -11.95 10.71 -4.97
C GLY A 163 -13.32 10.66 -5.66
N PRO A 164 -13.69 11.67 -6.45
CA PRO A 164 -14.99 11.71 -7.13
C PRO A 164 -15.08 10.82 -8.39
N GLY A 165 -13.99 10.16 -8.81
CA GLY A 165 -13.89 9.57 -10.15
C GLY A 165 -14.79 8.35 -10.43
N GLY A 166 -15.39 8.29 -11.62
CA GLY A 166 -16.47 7.35 -11.97
C GLY A 166 -16.09 6.03 -12.65
N SER A 167 -14.81 5.77 -12.83
CA SER A 167 -14.29 4.52 -13.43
C SER A 167 -12.80 4.41 -13.10
N CYS A 168 -12.52 3.90 -11.93
CA CYS A 168 -11.20 3.87 -11.32
C CYS A 168 -10.61 2.46 -11.32
N ARG A 169 -9.29 2.41 -11.47
CA ARG A 169 -8.47 1.21 -11.36
C ARG A 169 -7.45 1.43 -10.24
N TYR A 170 -7.23 0.39 -9.43
CA TYR A 170 -6.22 0.38 -8.38
C TYR A 170 -5.28 -0.80 -8.61
N LEU A 171 -3.99 -0.51 -8.50
CA LEU A 171 -2.89 -1.46 -8.65
C LEU A 171 -2.11 -1.51 -7.33
N VAL A 172 -1.71 -2.70 -6.90
CA VAL A 172 -0.88 -2.86 -5.70
C VAL A 172 0.58 -3.01 -6.14
N TRP A 173 1.50 -2.40 -5.41
CA TRP A 173 2.92 -2.33 -5.79
C TRP A 173 3.62 -3.69 -5.98
N ASP A 174 3.23 -4.72 -5.22
CA ASP A 174 3.79 -6.07 -5.27
C ASP A 174 2.95 -7.06 -6.11
N GLU A 175 1.84 -6.60 -6.71
CA GLU A 175 0.95 -7.42 -7.53
C GLU A 175 0.41 -6.61 -8.72
N THR A 176 0.99 -6.88 -9.90
CA THR A 176 0.67 -6.16 -11.14
C THR A 176 -0.40 -6.84 -11.98
N TYR A 177 -0.83 -8.06 -11.63
CA TYR A 177 -1.80 -8.83 -12.42
C TYR A 177 -3.19 -8.91 -11.78
N ILE A 178 -3.30 -8.69 -10.47
CA ILE A 178 -4.60 -8.56 -9.80
C ILE A 178 -4.97 -7.09 -9.73
N HIS A 179 -5.95 -6.70 -10.54
CA HIS A 179 -6.44 -5.33 -10.60
C HIS A 179 -7.76 -5.19 -9.84
N TYR A 180 -7.93 -4.07 -9.17
CA TYR A 180 -9.20 -3.69 -8.54
C TYR A 180 -9.85 -2.58 -9.34
N TYR A 181 -11.16 -2.65 -9.51
CA TYR A 181 -11.92 -1.63 -10.22
C TYR A 181 -13.10 -1.17 -9.40
N PHE A 182 -13.40 0.12 -9.53
CA PHE A 182 -14.52 0.77 -8.86
C PHE A 182 -15.13 1.84 -9.76
N GLY A 183 -16.44 2.01 -9.74
CA GLY A 183 -17.08 3.08 -10.48
C GLY A 183 -18.60 2.99 -10.43
N ALA A 184 -19.25 3.88 -11.19
CA ALA A 184 -20.70 3.88 -11.32
C ALA A 184 -21.20 3.02 -12.50
N GLY A 185 -22.45 2.58 -12.39
CA GLY A 185 -23.11 1.72 -13.34
C GLY A 185 -22.72 0.26 -13.19
N SER A 186 -22.70 -0.46 -14.31
CA SER A 186 -22.36 -1.88 -14.35
C SER A 186 -20.86 -2.12 -14.53
N GLY A 187 -20.12 -1.20 -15.16
CA GLY A 187 -18.74 -1.43 -15.58
C GLY A 187 -18.66 -2.41 -16.76
N VAL A 188 -17.78 -2.12 -17.73
CA VAL A 188 -17.54 -2.97 -18.90
C VAL A 188 -16.25 -3.74 -18.67
N PHE A 189 -16.38 -5.06 -18.51
CA PHE A 189 -15.26 -5.98 -18.30
C PHE A 189 -15.16 -6.92 -19.47
N GLY A 190 -13.96 -7.10 -20.01
CA GLY A 190 -13.69 -8.14 -21.00
C GLY A 190 -13.44 -9.49 -20.35
N GLY A 191 -13.49 -10.56 -21.14
CA GLY A 191 -13.12 -11.91 -20.70
C GLY A 191 -14.20 -12.63 -19.92
N ASN A 192 -13.78 -13.48 -18.98
CA ASN A 192 -14.68 -14.31 -18.17
C ASN A 192 -15.11 -13.52 -16.94
N VAL A 193 -16.40 -13.19 -16.84
CA VAL A 193 -16.93 -12.34 -15.76
C VAL A 193 -17.96 -13.13 -14.96
N ASP A 194 -17.70 -13.31 -13.67
CA ASP A 194 -18.71 -13.74 -12.70
C ASP A 194 -19.24 -12.49 -12.01
N ARG A 195 -20.43 -12.06 -12.45
CA ARG A 195 -21.11 -10.88 -11.94
C ARG A 195 -22.24 -11.28 -11.01
N ARG A 196 -22.27 -10.69 -9.82
CA ARG A 196 -23.33 -10.90 -8.83
C ARG A 196 -23.83 -9.58 -8.29
N ASN A 197 -25.13 -9.47 -8.07
CA ASN A 197 -25.67 -8.35 -7.32
C ASN A 197 -25.50 -8.59 -5.83
N CYS A 198 -25.27 -7.52 -5.07
CA CYS A 198 -25.68 -7.53 -3.68
C CYS A 198 -27.17 -7.15 -3.58
#